data_AF-A0A059F469-F1
#
_entry.id   AF-A0A059F469-F1
#
_cell.length_a   1.000
_cell.length_b   1.000
_cell.length_c   1.000
_cell.angle_alpha   90.00
_cell.angle_beta   90.00
_cell.angle_gamma   90.00
#
_symmetry.space_group_name_H-M   'P 1'
#
loop_
_entity.id
_entity.type
_entity.pdbx_description
1 polymer ?
#
loop_
_entity_poly.entity_id
_entity_poly.type
_entity_poly.pdbx_seq_one_letter_code
_entity_poly.pdbx_strand_id
1 'polypeptide(L)'
;MDKIRKEADRFPWLAQLESKTNGKLRREYTLILVVLSIFMIVLFTPLSAIITSIFGLVIPFKETFTILKQKKRREDEVLHLIVFWMIFSLVTAIDAYSSFIISFIPFYHSFKFAFLCWIGPLKFRGGEFIYENVLLRVPESWYSFESPDTVIEAAAKKVSEAVKNKDFQKKVAEAVDKETEHFKEK
;
A
#
# COMPACT_ATOMS: atom_id res chain seq x y z
N MET A 1 24.01 15.40 -10.64
CA MET A 1 23.87 16.84 -10.96
C MET A 1 23.66 17.05 -12.46
N ASP A 2 24.36 16.31 -13.34
CA ASP A 2 24.34 16.56 -14.79
C ASP A 2 22.97 16.35 -15.45
N LYS A 3 22.15 15.42 -14.93
CA LYS A 3 20.76 15.24 -15.39
C LYS A 3 19.88 16.46 -15.09
N ILE A 4 20.02 17.06 -13.91
CA ILE A 4 19.26 18.25 -13.51
C ILE A 4 19.70 19.46 -14.32
N ARG A 5 21.01 19.59 -14.57
CA ARG A 5 21.57 20.64 -15.43
C ARG A 5 21.04 20.56 -16.86
N LYS A 6 20.98 19.35 -17.42
CA LYS A 6 20.43 19.13 -18.77
C LYS A 6 18.94 19.49 -18.86
N GLU A 7 18.16 19.18 -17.82
CA GLU A 7 16.74 19.58 -17.76
C GLU A 7 16.59 21.08 -17.51
N ALA A 8 17.55 21.72 -16.83
CA ALA A 8 17.60 23.16 -16.62
C ALA A 8 17.84 23.95 -17.89
N ASP A 9 18.76 23.47 -18.73
CA ASP A 9 19.08 24.11 -20.00
C ASP A 9 17.91 24.08 -20.99
N ARG A 10 16.86 23.29 -20.71
CA ARG A 10 15.62 23.21 -21.49
C ARG A 10 14.72 24.45 -21.34
N PHE A 11 14.88 25.21 -20.25
CA PHE A 11 13.97 26.30 -19.91
C PHE A 11 14.67 27.68 -20.03
N PRO A 12 14.42 28.44 -21.11
CA PRO A 12 15.14 29.70 -21.38
C PRO A 12 14.86 30.80 -20.35
N TRP A 13 13.74 30.75 -19.62
CA TRP A 13 13.40 31.70 -18.56
C TRP A 13 14.32 31.60 -17.33
N LEU A 14 14.95 30.44 -17.10
CA LEU A 14 15.91 30.26 -16.00
C LEU A 14 17.21 31.04 -16.22
N ALA A 15 17.66 31.13 -17.47
CA ALA A 15 18.83 31.93 -17.84
C ALA A 15 18.57 33.43 -17.61
N GLN A 16 17.32 33.89 -17.75
CA GLN A 16 16.91 35.26 -17.45
C GLN A 16 16.87 35.56 -15.95
N LEU A 17 16.59 34.55 -15.11
CA LEU A 17 16.65 34.69 -13.65
C LEU A 17 18.08 34.63 -13.13
N GLU A 18 18.95 33.81 -13.73
CA GLU A 18 20.37 33.74 -13.37
C GLU A 18 21.08 35.07 -13.65
N SER A 19 20.81 35.71 -14.80
CA SER A 19 21.39 37.01 -15.14
C SER A 19 20.88 38.12 -14.22
N LYS A 20 19.60 38.10 -13.84
CA LYS A 20 19.03 39.02 -12.85
C LYS A 20 19.57 38.82 -11.43
N THR A 21 20.01 37.60 -11.11
CA THR A 21 20.58 37.25 -9.79
C THR A 21 22.12 37.35 -9.77
N ASN A 22 22.71 37.94 -10.81
CA ASN A 22 24.14 38.24 -10.92
C ASN A 22 25.06 37.02 -10.69
N GLY A 23 24.64 35.83 -11.14
CA GLY A 23 25.43 34.60 -11.05
C GLY A 23 25.63 34.02 -9.64
N LYS A 24 24.98 34.56 -8.60
CA LYS A 24 25.12 34.05 -7.22
C LYS A 24 24.44 32.71 -6.98
N LEU A 25 23.37 32.40 -7.72
CA LEU A 25 22.70 31.10 -7.68
C LEU A 25 22.88 30.38 -9.01
N ARG A 26 23.49 29.18 -8.97
CA ARG A 26 23.59 28.33 -10.15
C ARG A 26 22.21 27.81 -10.55
N ARG A 27 21.99 27.66 -11.87
CA ARG A 27 20.69 27.29 -12.48
C ARG A 27 20.04 26.07 -11.83
N GLU A 28 20.83 25.08 -11.42
CA GLU A 28 20.34 23.88 -10.75
C GLU A 28 19.67 24.16 -9.39
N TYR A 29 20.22 25.09 -8.60
CA TYR A 29 19.66 25.44 -7.30
C TYR A 29 18.44 26.34 -7.45
N THR A 30 18.45 27.26 -8.41
CA THR A 30 17.28 28.10 -8.72
C THR A 30 16.09 27.24 -9.13
N LEU A 31 16.31 26.19 -9.94
CA LEU A 31 15.24 25.26 -10.29
C LEU A 31 14.69 24.49 -9.12
N ILE A 32 15.56 23.90 -8.31
CA ILE A 32 15.13 23.16 -7.12
C ILE A 32 14.34 24.08 -6.19
N LEU A 33 14.78 25.32 -6.03
CA LEU A 33 14.12 26.32 -5.18
C LEU A 33 12.76 26.73 -5.74
N VAL A 34 12.63 26.94 -7.06
CA VAL A 34 11.33 27.26 -7.68
C VAL A 34 10.39 26.05 -7.60
N VAL A 35 10.84 24.84 -7.89
CA VAL A 35 10.04 23.62 -7.78
C VAL A 35 9.60 23.39 -6.34
N LEU A 36 10.50 23.56 -5.37
CA LEU A 36 10.18 23.45 -3.95
C LEU A 36 9.18 24.53 -3.52
N SER A 37 9.34 25.77 -4.02
CA SER A 37 8.42 26.86 -3.72
C SER A 37 7.02 26.60 -4.30
N ILE A 38 6.94 26.10 -5.54
CA ILE A 38 5.67 25.67 -6.16
C ILE A 38 5.05 24.54 -5.35
N PHE A 39 5.83 23.54 -4.95
CA PHE A 39 5.36 22.44 -4.11
C PHE A 39 4.79 22.96 -2.78
N MET A 40 5.47 23.91 -2.13
CA MET A 40 5.00 24.53 -0.90
C MET A 40 3.69 25.30 -1.10
N ILE A 41 3.58 26.11 -2.16
CA ILE A 41 2.36 26.86 -2.50
C ILE A 41 1.18 25.90 -2.75
N VAL A 42 1.44 24.80 -3.45
CA VAL A 42 0.43 23.78 -3.75
C VAL A 42 -0.04 23.08 -2.45
N LEU A 43 0.85 22.83 -1.49
CA LEU A 43 0.49 22.26 -0.19
C LEU A 43 -0.37 23.19 0.68
N PHE A 44 -0.27 24.50 0.48
CA PHE A 44 -1.11 25.49 1.18
C PHE A 44 -2.49 25.69 0.55
N THR A 45 -2.68 25.26 -0.70
CA THR A 45 -3.95 25.42 -1.41
C THR A 45 -4.90 24.28 -1.00
N PRO A 46 -6.24 24.46 -1.00
CA PRO A 46 -7.21 23.36 -0.80
C PRO A 46 -7.02 22.18 -1.77
N LEU A 47 -6.34 22.40 -2.89
CA LEU A 47 -5.94 21.36 -3.84
C LEU A 47 -4.99 20.31 -3.22
N SER A 48 -4.29 20.66 -2.14
CA SER A 48 -3.41 19.76 -1.38
C SER A 48 -4.14 18.51 -0.86
N ALA A 49 -5.42 18.60 -0.53
CA ALA A 49 -6.23 17.47 -0.06
C ALA A 49 -6.36 16.38 -1.14
N ILE A 50 -6.63 16.80 -2.38
CA ILE A 50 -6.77 15.90 -3.53
C ILE A 50 -5.40 15.29 -3.86
N ILE A 51 -4.36 16.11 -3.91
CA ILE A 51 -3.00 15.67 -4.22
C ILE A 51 -2.54 14.64 -3.18
N THR A 52 -2.69 14.93 -1.89
CA THR A 52 -2.32 14.03 -0.80
C THR A 52 -3.05 12.69 -0.90
N SER A 53 -4.33 12.71 -1.25
CA SER A 53 -5.12 11.48 -1.43
C SER A 53 -4.61 10.66 -2.62
N ILE A 54 -4.28 11.30 -3.75
CA ILE A 54 -3.69 10.61 -4.91
C ILE A 54 -2.33 10.03 -4.56
N PHE A 55 -1.46 10.77 -3.87
CA PHE A 55 -0.16 10.25 -3.43
C PHE A 55 -0.32 9.08 -2.46
N GLY A 56 -1.28 9.16 -1.53
CA GLY A 56 -1.64 8.05 -0.65
C GLY A 56 -2.07 6.79 -1.41
N LEU A 57 -2.67 6.93 -2.60
CA LEU A 57 -3.02 5.80 -3.46
C LEU A 57 -1.82 5.30 -4.29
N VAL A 58 -1.02 6.20 -4.85
CA VAL A 58 0.03 5.88 -5.83
C VAL A 58 1.30 5.30 -5.18
N ILE A 59 1.70 5.81 -4.00
CA ILE A 59 2.89 5.33 -3.28
C ILE A 59 2.84 3.82 -3.01
N PRO A 60 1.81 3.26 -2.36
CA PRO A 60 1.72 1.82 -2.09
C PRO A 60 1.43 0.99 -3.35
N PHE A 61 0.94 1.61 -4.44
CA PHE A 61 0.55 0.89 -5.65
C PHE A 61 1.74 0.15 -6.27
N LYS A 62 2.89 0.82 -6.37
CA LYS A 62 4.13 0.22 -6.90
C LYS A 62 4.56 -1.01 -6.10
N GLU A 63 4.47 -0.92 -4.79
CA GLU A 63 4.86 -1.96 -3.85
C GLU A 63 3.86 -3.12 -3.89
N THR A 64 2.56 -2.81 -3.92
CA THR A 64 1.46 -3.78 -4.08
C THR A 64 1.68 -4.64 -5.33
N PHE A 65 1.95 -4.03 -6.49
CA PHE A 65 2.22 -4.78 -7.73
C PHE A 65 3.46 -5.64 -7.65
N THR A 66 4.48 -5.19 -6.92
CA THR A 66 5.73 -5.93 -6.75
C THR A 66 5.48 -7.19 -5.93
N ILE A 67 4.77 -7.08 -4.81
CA ILE A 67 4.43 -8.21 -3.92
C ILE A 67 3.47 -9.18 -4.61
N LEU A 68 2.50 -8.69 -5.38
CA LEU A 68 1.58 -9.56 -6.13
C LEU A 68 2.30 -10.44 -7.17
N LYS A 69 3.40 -9.96 -7.74
CA LYS A 69 4.20 -10.70 -8.74
C LYS A 69 5.26 -11.61 -8.12
N GLN A 70 5.53 -11.50 -6.83
CA GLN A 70 6.50 -12.37 -6.15
C GLN A 70 5.93 -13.78 -5.98
N LYS A 71 6.74 -14.80 -6.28
CA LYS A 71 6.38 -16.23 -6.11
C LYS A 71 6.25 -16.62 -4.64
N LYS A 72 7.04 -16.00 -3.76
CA LYS A 72 6.96 -16.12 -2.30
C LYS A 72 6.83 -14.71 -1.73
N ARG A 73 5.64 -14.37 -1.26
CA ARG A 73 5.37 -13.08 -0.62
C ARG A 73 5.94 -13.12 0.79
N ARG A 74 6.63 -12.07 1.21
CA ARG A 74 7.02 -11.95 2.61
C ARG A 74 5.84 -11.42 3.41
N GLU A 75 5.58 -12.03 4.57
CA GLU A 75 4.40 -11.75 5.40
C GLU A 75 4.43 -10.33 5.97
N ASP A 76 5.63 -9.84 6.32
CA ASP A 76 5.92 -8.46 6.75
C ASP A 76 5.53 -7.42 5.70
N GLU A 77 5.84 -7.67 4.43
CA GLU A 77 5.50 -6.77 3.33
C GLU A 77 3.98 -6.66 3.13
N VAL A 78 3.28 -7.79 3.23
CA VAL A 78 1.82 -7.85 3.10
C VAL A 78 1.16 -7.16 4.30
N LEU A 79 1.66 -7.41 5.50
CA LEU A 79 1.14 -6.79 6.72
C LEU A 79 1.33 -5.27 6.70
N HIS A 80 2.50 -4.77 6.31
CA HIS A 80 2.75 -3.32 6.19
C HIS A 80 1.75 -2.66 5.25
N LEU A 81 1.46 -3.28 4.09
CA LEU A 81 0.44 -2.77 3.15
C LEU A 81 -0.94 -2.72 3.79
N ILE A 82 -1.37 -3.79 4.46
CA ILE A 82 -2.68 -3.85 5.10
C ILE A 82 -2.81 -2.75 6.17
N VAL A 83 -1.77 -2.57 7.00
CA VAL A 83 -1.76 -1.51 8.03
C VAL A 83 -1.77 -0.13 7.40
N PHE A 84 -0.99 0.09 6.33
CA PHE A 84 -1.04 1.33 5.57
C PHE A 84 -2.46 1.62 5.07
N TRP A 85 -3.12 0.65 4.42
CA TRP A 85 -4.47 0.81 3.87
C TRP A 85 -5.52 1.06 4.94
N MET A 86 -5.37 0.42 6.12
CA MET A 86 -6.23 0.65 7.27
C MET A 86 -6.11 2.10 7.76
N ILE A 87 -4.89 2.58 7.97
CA ILE A 87 -4.64 3.96 8.44
C ILE A 87 -5.06 4.98 7.39
N PHE A 88 -4.76 4.74 6.11
CA PHE A 88 -5.18 5.61 5.01
C PHE A 88 -6.70 5.74 4.95
N SER A 89 -7.44 4.63 5.09
CA SER A 89 -8.90 4.63 5.13
C SER A 89 -9.43 5.40 6.34
N LEU A 90 -8.86 5.19 7.53
CA LEU A 90 -9.25 5.90 8.75
C LEU A 90 -9.05 7.41 8.62
N VAL A 91 -7.87 7.84 8.17
CA VAL A 91 -7.54 9.25 7.96
C VAL A 91 -8.42 9.87 6.87
N THR A 92 -8.79 9.12 5.84
CA THR A 92 -9.69 9.58 4.78
C THR A 92 -11.13 9.73 5.27
N ALA A 93 -11.61 8.77 6.07
CA ALA A 93 -12.92 8.87 6.71
C ALA A 93 -13.00 10.10 7.63
N ILE A 94 -12.02 10.27 8.52
CA ILE A 94 -11.96 11.43 9.43
C ILE A 94 -11.99 12.74 8.64
N ASP A 95 -11.25 12.84 7.53
CA ASP A 95 -11.22 14.03 6.67
C ASP A 95 -12.60 14.38 6.08
N ALA A 96 -13.35 13.34 5.65
CA ALA A 96 -14.69 13.51 5.10
C ALA A 96 -15.70 14.00 6.14
N TYR A 97 -15.60 13.55 7.39
CA TYR A 97 -16.52 13.94 8.47
C TYR A 97 -16.09 15.22 9.21
N SER A 98 -14.79 15.50 9.24
CA SER A 98 -14.21 16.56 10.08
C SER A 98 -13.85 17.81 9.30
N SER A 99 -14.33 17.98 8.07
CA SER A 99 -14.03 19.15 7.23
C SER A 99 -14.27 20.49 7.94
N PHE A 100 -15.32 20.57 8.77
CA PHE A 100 -15.58 21.76 9.61
C PHE A 100 -14.52 21.97 10.70
N ILE A 101 -14.11 20.90 11.39
CA ILE A 101 -13.11 20.92 12.48
C ILE A 101 -11.71 21.18 11.92
N ILE A 102 -11.39 20.62 10.76
CA ILE A 102 -10.10 20.74 10.09
C ILE A 102 -9.86 22.18 9.59
N SER A 103 -10.93 22.90 9.21
CA SER A 103 -10.84 24.31 8.83
C SER A 103 -10.30 25.21 9.95
N PHE A 104 -10.46 24.82 11.23
CA PHE A 104 -9.91 25.55 12.37
C PHE A 104 -8.41 25.30 12.61
N ILE A 105 -7.85 24.23 12.07
CA ILE A 105 -6.44 23.86 12.27
C ILE A 105 -5.65 24.19 10.99
N PRO A 106 -4.98 25.36 10.93
CA PRO A 106 -4.06 25.63 9.84
C PRO A 106 -2.96 24.56 9.82
N PHE A 107 -2.55 24.09 8.64
CA PHE A 107 -1.54 23.04 8.39
C PHE A 107 -1.94 21.56 8.55
N TYR A 108 -3.20 21.23 8.84
CA TYR A 108 -3.63 19.82 8.94
C TYR A 108 -3.27 18.97 7.71
N HIS A 109 -3.53 19.47 6.50
CA HIS A 109 -3.24 18.73 5.26
C HIS A 109 -1.74 18.49 5.05
N SER A 110 -0.87 19.39 5.51
CA SER A 110 0.59 19.21 5.46
C SER A 110 1.06 18.11 6.41
N PHE A 111 0.53 18.08 7.64
CA PHE A 111 0.84 17.03 8.60
C PHE A 111 0.32 15.67 8.13
N LYS A 112 -0.93 15.62 7.63
CA LYS A 112 -1.51 14.42 7.01
C LYS A 112 -0.63 13.89 5.87
N PHE A 113 -0.18 14.78 4.99
CA PHE A 113 0.73 14.39 3.89
C PHE A 113 2.06 13.83 4.40
N ALA A 114 2.69 14.51 5.37
CA ALA A 114 3.96 14.03 5.96
C ALA A 114 3.80 12.66 6.63
N PHE A 115 2.71 12.47 7.37
CA PHE A 115 2.39 11.20 8.03
C PHE A 115 2.15 10.06 7.02
N LEU A 116 1.41 10.32 5.94
CA LEU A 116 1.20 9.37 4.86
C LEU A 116 2.49 9.05 4.09
N CYS A 117 3.33 10.06 3.85
CA CYS A 117 4.62 9.89 3.19
C CYS A 117 5.61 9.08 4.06
N TRP A 118 5.48 9.17 5.39
CA TRP A 118 6.25 8.36 6.33
C TRP A 118 5.85 6.88 6.27
N ILE A 119 4.56 6.57 6.29
CA ILE A 119 4.07 5.18 6.36
C ILE A 119 4.07 4.51 4.98
N GLY A 120 3.84 5.27 3.91
CA GLY A 120 3.62 4.74 2.57
C GLY A 120 4.76 3.85 2.03
N PRO A 121 6.02 4.31 2.05
CA PRO A 121 7.14 3.52 1.56
C PRO A 121 7.46 2.35 2.51
N LEU A 122 7.55 1.13 1.95
CA LEU A 122 8.00 -0.07 2.69
C LEU A 122 9.38 0.13 3.36
N LYS A 123 10.22 1.01 2.80
CA LYS A 123 11.56 1.31 3.31
C LYS A 123 11.57 1.90 4.72
N PHE A 124 10.51 2.63 5.10
CA PHE A 124 10.46 3.30 6.41
C PHE A 124 9.88 2.42 7.51
N ARG A 125 9.39 1.19 7.19
CA ARG A 125 8.79 0.23 8.13
C ARG A 125 7.72 0.85 9.06
N GLY A 126 7.09 1.94 8.61
CA GLY A 126 6.10 2.67 9.41
C GLY A 126 4.84 1.87 9.71
N GLY A 127 4.43 0.97 8.79
CA GLY A 127 3.30 0.07 9.01
C GLY A 127 3.59 -0.98 10.08
N GLU A 128 4.82 -1.51 10.12
CA GLU A 128 5.26 -2.45 11.15
C GLU A 128 5.31 -1.80 12.53
N PHE A 129 5.80 -0.56 12.62
CA PHE A 129 5.76 0.21 13.86
C PHE A 129 4.33 0.42 14.38
N ILE A 130 3.38 0.74 13.49
CA ILE A 130 1.97 0.92 13.88
C ILE A 130 1.35 -0.42 14.29
N TYR A 131 1.72 -1.50 13.60
CA TYR A 131 1.25 -2.84 13.97
C TYR A 131 1.65 -3.21 15.40
N GLU A 132 2.94 -3.08 15.70
CA GLU A 132 3.50 -3.48 17.00
C GLU A 132 2.96 -2.61 18.15
N ASN A 133 2.76 -1.31 17.92
CA ASN A 133 2.37 -0.39 18.98
C ASN A 133 0.85 -0.25 19.17
N VAL A 134 0.08 -0.35 18.09
CA VAL A 134 -1.36 -0.04 18.09
C VAL A 134 -2.18 -1.32 17.91
N LEU A 135 -1.89 -2.12 16.88
CA LEU A 135 -2.73 -3.27 16.54
C LEU A 135 -2.55 -4.44 17.51
N LEU A 136 -1.33 -4.74 17.95
CA LEU A 136 -1.09 -5.79 18.96
C LEU A 136 -1.73 -5.48 20.33
N ARG A 137 -2.12 -4.23 20.56
CA ARG A 137 -2.73 -3.80 21.82
C ARG A 137 -4.26 -3.89 21.82
N VAL A 138 -4.86 -4.26 20.68
CA VAL A 138 -6.31 -4.45 20.56
C VAL A 138 -6.69 -5.76 21.26
N PRO A 139 -7.76 -5.78 22.09
CA PRO A 139 -8.13 -6.99 22.80
C PRO A 139 -8.63 -8.06 21.83
N GLU A 140 -8.19 -9.31 22.03
CA GLU A 140 -8.61 -10.47 21.23
C GLU A 140 -10.13 -10.69 21.22
N SER A 141 -10.85 -10.16 22.22
CA SER A 141 -12.32 -10.25 22.27
C SER A 141 -13.03 -9.56 21.09
N TRP A 142 -12.35 -8.67 20.36
CA TRP A 142 -12.92 -7.92 19.25
C TRP A 142 -12.78 -8.63 17.89
N TYR A 143 -12.02 -9.73 17.82
CA TYR A 143 -11.81 -10.46 16.57
C TYR A 143 -11.68 -11.97 16.78
N SER A 144 -12.43 -12.75 16.00
CA SER A 144 -12.26 -14.20 15.92
C SER A 144 -11.25 -14.52 14.82
N PHE A 145 -10.05 -14.95 15.20
CA PHE A 145 -9.10 -15.52 14.24
C PHE A 145 -9.25 -17.03 14.21
N GLU A 146 -9.72 -17.57 13.09
CA GLU A 146 -9.75 -19.01 12.87
C GLU A 146 -8.34 -19.43 12.44
N SER A 147 -7.61 -20.07 13.35
CA SER A 147 -6.24 -20.50 13.09
C SER A 147 -6.16 -21.39 11.84
N PRO A 148 -5.11 -21.31 11.02
CA PRO A 148 -4.93 -22.20 9.88
C PRO A 148 -5.11 -23.67 10.24
N ASP A 149 -4.70 -24.05 11.46
CA ASP A 149 -4.78 -25.42 11.99
C ASP A 149 -6.24 -25.88 12.15
N THR A 150 -7.13 -25.02 12.66
CA THR A 150 -8.57 -25.33 12.75
C THR A 150 -9.23 -25.51 11.39
N VAL A 151 -8.77 -24.80 10.36
CA VAL A 151 -9.29 -24.95 8.99
C VAL A 151 -8.79 -26.26 8.37
N ILE A 152 -7.53 -26.62 8.60
CA ILE A 152 -6.95 -27.90 8.19
C ILE A 152 -7.64 -29.07 8.89
N GLU A 153 -7.90 -28.97 10.19
CA GLU A 153 -8.63 -29.98 10.95
C GLU A 153 -10.09 -30.11 10.47
N ALA A 154 -10.77 -29.00 10.21
CA ALA A 154 -12.14 -29.01 9.68
C ALA A 154 -12.19 -29.62 8.27
N ALA A 155 -11.20 -29.33 7.41
CA ALA A 155 -11.06 -29.94 6.10
C ALA A 155 -10.76 -31.44 6.19
N ALA A 156 -9.81 -31.84 7.05
CA ALA A 156 -9.45 -33.23 7.30
C ALA A 156 -10.63 -34.04 7.85
N LYS A 157 -11.43 -33.45 8.74
CA LYS A 157 -12.65 -34.05 9.29
C LYS A 157 -13.72 -34.25 8.21
N LYS A 158 -13.98 -33.24 7.37
CA LYS A 158 -14.91 -33.36 6.23
C LYS A 158 -14.45 -34.42 5.22
N VAL A 159 -13.16 -34.51 4.93
CA VAL A 159 -12.60 -35.58 4.08
C VAL A 159 -12.77 -36.95 4.74
N SER A 160 -12.49 -37.08 6.04
CA SER A 160 -12.70 -38.35 6.77
C SER A 160 -14.17 -38.77 6.78
N GLU A 161 -15.10 -37.84 6.95
CA GLU A 161 -16.55 -38.10 6.92
C GLU A 161 -17.03 -38.48 5.52
N ALA A 162 -16.56 -37.78 4.48
CA ALA A 162 -16.86 -38.13 3.09
C ALA A 162 -16.26 -39.50 2.70
N VAL A 163 -15.05 -39.82 3.15
CA VAL A 163 -14.40 -41.12 2.93
C VAL A 163 -15.12 -42.25 3.68
N LYS A 164 -15.73 -41.98 4.85
CA LYS A 164 -16.55 -42.95 5.59
C LYS A 164 -17.93 -43.17 4.97
N ASN A 165 -18.38 -42.30 4.08
CA ASN A 165 -19.65 -42.47 3.40
C ASN A 165 -19.56 -43.62 2.37
N LYS A 166 -20.35 -44.67 2.59
CA LYS A 166 -20.40 -45.86 1.72
C LYS A 166 -20.75 -45.52 0.27
N ASP A 167 -21.57 -44.49 0.04
CA ASP A 167 -21.94 -44.06 -1.32
C ASP A 167 -20.76 -43.39 -2.04
N PHE A 168 -19.92 -42.67 -1.31
CA PHE A 168 -18.71 -42.08 -1.85
C PHE A 168 -17.67 -43.16 -2.15
N GLN A 169 -17.47 -44.13 -1.24
CA GLN A 169 -16.58 -45.26 -1.48
C GLN A 169 -17.00 -46.09 -2.70
N LYS A 170 -18.31 -46.33 -2.85
CA LYS A 170 -18.83 -47.07 -4.00
C LYS A 170 -18.59 -46.32 -5.32
N LYS A 171 -18.82 -45.00 -5.34
CA LYS A 171 -18.54 -44.16 -6.52
C LYS A 171 -17.05 -44.09 -6.88
N VAL A 172 -16.17 -44.03 -5.88
CA VAL A 172 -14.72 -44.06 -6.09
C VAL A 172 -14.28 -45.42 -6.63
N ALA A 173 -14.80 -46.52 -6.08
CA ALA A 173 -14.52 -47.87 -6.58
C ALA A 173 -15.00 -48.06 -8.03
N GLU A 174 -16.21 -47.61 -8.37
CA GLU A 174 -16.75 -47.65 -9.74
C GLU A 174 -15.94 -46.79 -10.73
N ALA A 175 -15.42 -45.65 -10.29
CA ALA A 175 -14.56 -44.79 -11.11
C ALA A 175 -13.17 -45.42 -11.35
N VAL A 176 -12.58 -46.01 -10.31
CA VAL A 176 -11.29 -46.71 -10.40
C VAL A 176 -11.40 -47.95 -11.29
N ASP A 177 -12.51 -48.70 -11.20
CA ASP A 177 -12.71 -49.89 -12.04
C ASP A 177 -12.83 -49.51 -13.53
N LYS A 178 -13.60 -48.46 -13.85
CA LYS A 178 -13.68 -47.91 -15.21
C LYS A 178 -12.33 -47.43 -15.76
N GLU A 179 -11.52 -46.78 -14.93
CA GLU A 179 -10.21 -46.27 -15.34
C GLU A 179 -9.19 -47.42 -15.52
N THR A 180 -9.32 -48.49 -14.72
CA THR A 180 -8.49 -49.70 -14.81
C THR A 180 -8.85 -50.57 -16.02
N GLU A 181 -10.12 -50.64 -16.40
CA GLU A 181 -10.55 -51.28 -17.65
C GLU A 181 -10.08 -50.51 -18.89
N HIS A 182 -10.19 -49.18 -18.87
CA HIS A 182 -9.70 -48.33 -19.95
C HIS A 182 -8.16 -48.39 -20.13
N PHE A 183 -7.42 -48.77 -19.08
CA PHE A 183 -5.97 -49.01 -19.15
C PHE A 183 -5.61 -50.42 -19.66
N LYS A 184 -6.53 -51.39 -19.58
CA LYS A 184 -6.33 -52.75 -20.09
C LYS A 184 -6.73 -52.93 -21.55
N GLU A 185 -7.62 -52.09 -22.08
CA GLU A 185 -8.02 -52.06 -23.49
C GLU A 185 -7.03 -51.32 -24.42
N LYS A 186 -5.95 -50.77 -23.88
CA LYS A 186 -4.94 -50.01 -24.62
C LYS A 186 -3.60 -50.73 -24.64
#